data_AF-A0A453H642-F1
#
_entry.id   AF-A0A453H642-F1
#
_cell.length_a   1.000
_cell.length_b   1.000
_cell.length_c   1.000
_cell.angle_alpha   90.00
_cell.angle_beta   90.00
_cell.angle_gamma   90.00
#
_symmetry.space_group_name_H-M   'P 1'
#
loop_
_entity.id
_entity.type
_entity.pdbx_description
1 polymer ?
#
loop_
_entity_poly.entity_id
_entity_poly.type
_entity_poly.pdbx_seq_one_letter_code
_entity_poly.pdbx_strand_id
1 'polypeptide(L)' 'MYHYRDMIWYPTILQARKMQESGWKPRWFAKDKGSDTYRYLGGYWESREKSSWDGCPDIFGQLPNDLMITD' A
#
# COMPACT_ATOMS: atom_id res chain seq x y z
N MET A 1 10.81 -3.82 27.43
CA MET A 1 9.55 -4.36 26.84
C MET A 1 8.61 -3.25 26.32
N TYR A 2 9.16 -2.14 25.81
CA TYR A 2 8.48 -1.15 24.99
C TYR A 2 9.58 -0.69 24.03
N HIS A 3 9.44 -0.84 22.71
CA HIS A 3 10.21 -0.14 21.66
C HIS A 3 10.04 -0.78 20.26
N TYR A 4 9.54 -2.03 20.16
CA TYR A 4 9.31 -2.65 18.84
C TYR A 4 8.09 -2.10 18.08
N ARG A 5 7.08 -1.58 18.80
CA ARG A 5 5.91 -0.96 18.17
C ARG A 5 6.24 0.40 17.53
N ASP A 6 7.22 1.13 18.06
CA ASP A 6 7.54 2.47 17.55
C ASP A 6 8.45 2.43 16.31
N MET A 7 9.33 1.44 16.20
CA MET A 7 10.30 1.35 15.09
C MET A 7 9.69 0.90 13.75
N ILE A 8 8.60 0.12 13.75
CA ILE A 8 7.99 -0.38 12.50
C ILE A 8 6.64 0.30 12.21
N TRP A 9 5.85 0.63 13.23
CA TRP A 9 4.46 1.08 13.04
C TRP A 9 4.36 2.57 12.69
N TYR A 10 5.23 3.42 13.22
CA TYR A 10 5.19 4.86 12.97
C TYR A 10 5.65 5.25 11.55
N PRO A 11 6.77 4.71 11.02
CA PRO A 11 7.25 5.05 9.69
C PRO A 11 6.31 4.57 8.57
N THR A 12 5.81 3.34 8.68
CA THR A 12 4.91 2.73 7.68
C THR A 12 3.57 3.43 7.58
N ILE A 13 3.01 3.88 8.71
CA ILE A 13 1.75 4.61 8.71
C ILE A 13 1.91 6.02 8.18
N LEU A 14 3.01 6.69 8.50
CA LEU A 14 3.30 8.01 7.95
C LEU A 14 3.50 7.95 6.43
N GLN A 15 4.15 6.90 5.91
CA GLN A 15 4.28 6.65 4.47
C GLN A 15 2.91 6.37 3.83
N ALA A 16 2.09 5.51 4.43
CA ALA A 16 0.74 5.22 3.96
C ALA A 16 -0.14 6.48 3.92
N ARG A 17 -0.06 7.33 4.96
CA ARG A 17 -0.77 8.61 5.06
C ARG A 17 -0.34 9.58 3.95
N LYS A 18 0.96 9.78 3.76
CA LYS A 18 1.50 10.64 2.68
C LYS A 18 1.06 10.18 1.29
N MET A 19 1.01 8.86 1.07
CA MET A 19 0.55 8.30 -0.19
C MET A 19 -0.95 8.53 -0.41
N GLN A 20 -1.77 8.40 0.64
CA GLN A 20 -3.19 8.73 0.56
C GLN A 20 -3.40 10.23 0.26
N GLU A 21 -2.61 11.10 0.89
CA GLU A 21 -2.68 12.56 0.72
C GLU A 21 -2.15 13.05 -0.64
N SER A 22 -1.21 12.33 -1.28
CA SER A 22 -0.63 12.69 -2.58
C SER A 22 -1.56 12.46 -3.78
N GLY A 23 -2.78 11.97 -3.53
CA GLY A 23 -3.78 11.71 -4.56
C GLY A 23 -3.65 10.34 -5.22
N TRP A 24 -2.95 9.40 -4.59
CA TRP A 24 -2.95 8.01 -5.02
C TRP A 24 -4.38 7.44 -4.99
N LYS A 25 -4.76 6.73 -6.04
CA LYS A 25 -6.09 6.12 -6.17
C LYS A 25 -5.96 4.60 -6.19
N PRO A 26 -6.86 3.88 -5.51
CA PRO A 26 -6.88 2.43 -5.57
C PRO A 26 -7.16 1.97 -7.01
N ARG A 27 -6.38 1.00 -7.49
CA ARG A 27 -6.49 0.47 -8.86
C ARG A 27 -7.77 -0.33 -9.08
N TRP A 28 -8.10 -1.20 -8.13
CA TRP A 28 -9.19 -2.18 -8.28
C TRP A 28 -10.53 -1.71 -7.69
N PHE A 29 -10.58 -0.47 -7.22
CA PHE A 29 -11.76 0.10 -6.59
C PHE A 29 -11.98 1.54 -7.07
N ALA A 30 -13.24 1.93 -7.22
CA ALA A 30 -13.62 3.33 -7.43
C ALA A 30 -14.52 3.79 -6.29
N LYS A 31 -14.36 5.05 -5.89
CA LYS A 31 -15.32 5.72 -5.00
C LYS A 31 -16.54 6.14 -5.81
N ASP A 32 -17.74 5.79 -5.37
CA ASP A 32 -18.96 6.22 -6.06
C ASP A 32 -19.21 7.71 -5.84
N LYS A 33 -19.68 8.41 -6.88
CA LYS A 33 -19.96 9.84 -6.80
C LYS A 33 -21.11 10.09 -5.83
N GLY A 34 -20.81 10.72 -4.69
CA GLY A 34 -21.81 11.07 -3.67
C GLY A 34 -21.92 10.07 -2.51
N SER A 35 -21.08 9.03 -2.48
CA SER A 35 -21.00 8.10 -1.36
C SER A 35 -19.58 8.00 -0.82
N ASP A 36 -19.43 7.64 0.46
CA ASP A 36 -18.14 7.26 1.04
C ASP A 36 -17.78 5.78 0.79
N THR A 37 -18.58 5.09 -0.03
CA THR A 37 -18.38 3.69 -0.38
C THR A 37 -17.48 3.51 -1.60
N TYR A 38 -16.72 2.43 -1.58
CA TYR A 38 -15.91 1.98 -2.70
C TYR A 38 -16.56 0.76 -3.36
N ARG A 39 -16.56 0.75 -4.69
CA ARG A 39 -17.03 -0.35 -5.52
C ARG A 39 -15.85 -1.06 -6.18
N TYR A 40 -15.85 -2.38 -6.13
CA TYR A 40 -14.88 -3.21 -6.82
C TYR A 40 -15.06 -3.07 -8.34
N LEU A 41 -13.95 -2.87 -9.05
CA LEU A 41 -13.92 -2.66 -10.50
C LEU A 41 -13.61 -3.93 -11.31
N GLY A 42 -13.12 -5.00 -10.66
CA GLY A 42 -12.53 -6.15 -11.36
C GLY A 42 -11.03 -6.01 -11.59
N GLY A 43 -10.36 -7.09 -11.99
CA GLY A 43 -8.95 -7.09 -12.41
C GLY A 43 -7.96 -7.62 -11.37
N TYR A 44 -8.28 -7.58 -10.07
CA TYR A 44 -7.36 -8.08 -9.03
C TYR A 44 -7.11 -9.59 -9.17
N TRP A 45 -8.18 -10.37 -9.33
CA TRP A 45 -8.07 -11.82 -9.39
C TRP A 45 -7.39 -12.28 -10.68
N GLU A 46 -7.67 -11.61 -11.79
CA GLU A 46 -7.07 -11.85 -13.10
C GLU A 46 -5.56 -11.52 -13.09
N SER A 47 -5.18 -10.39 -12.49
CA SER A 47 -3.77 -10.02 -12.28
C SER A 47 -3.07 -11.01 -11.36
N ARG A 48 -3.74 -11.47 -10.29
CA ARG A 48 -3.21 -12.46 -9.35
C ARG A 48 -2.97 -13.80 -10.02
N GLU A 49 -3.93 -14.31 -10.79
CA GLU A 49 -3.78 -15.59 -11.52
C GLU A 49 -2.61 -15.56 -12.49
N LYS A 50 -2.40 -14.42 -13.16
CA LYS A 50 -1.32 -14.24 -14.13
C LYS A 50 0.00 -13.77 -13.53
N SER A 51 0.04 -13.49 -12.22
CA SER A 51 1.16 -12.80 -11.55
C SER A 51 1.59 -11.50 -12.27
N SER A 52 0.66 -10.84 -12.96
CA SER A 52 0.91 -9.60 -13.69
C SER A 52 0.55 -8.43 -12.80
N TRP A 53 1.61 -7.83 -12.26
CA TRP A 53 1.55 -6.65 -11.40
C TRP A 53 1.95 -5.38 -12.16
N ASP A 54 1.82 -5.40 -13.49
CA ASP A 54 2.17 -4.28 -14.35
C ASP A 54 1.38 -3.02 -13.94
N GLY A 55 2.12 -1.98 -13.54
CA GLY A 55 1.53 -0.75 -13.02
C GLY A 55 1.07 -0.81 -11.56
N CYS A 56 1.37 -1.87 -10.80
CA CYS A 56 1.36 -1.83 -9.33
C CYS A 56 2.74 -1.33 -8.85
N PRO A 57 2.87 -0.05 -8.46
CA PRO A 57 4.12 0.45 -7.93
C PRO A 57 4.43 -0.23 -6.59
N ASP A 58 5.71 -0.41 -6.29
CA ASP A 58 6.16 -0.70 -4.94
C ASP A 58 5.95 0.55 -4.08
N ILE A 59 4.84 0.54 -3.33
CA ILE A 59 4.35 1.70 -2.56
C ILE A 59 5.05 1.89 -1.21
N PHE A 60 5.81 0.90 -0.74
CA PHE A 60 6.61 1.00 0.48
C PHE A 60 8.10 1.17 0.17
N GLY A 61 8.49 0.97 -1.09
CA GLY A 61 9.88 0.98 -1.53
C GLY A 61 10.67 -0.20 -0.95
N GLN A 62 11.93 -0.33 -1.40
CA GLN A 62 12.89 -1.14 -0.66
C GLN A 62 12.97 -0.56 0.75
N LEU A 63 12.68 -1.40 1.76
CA LEU A 63 12.96 -1.06 3.15
C LEU A 63 14.38 -0.47 3.22
N PRO A 64 14.60 0.64 3.95
CA PRO A 64 15.95 1.14 4.13
C PRO A 64 16.83 -0.01 4.62
N ASN A 65 18.00 -0.18 4.00
CA ASN A 65 18.90 -1.31 4.27
C ASN A 65 19.18 -1.52 5.76
N ASP A 66 19.02 -0.49 6.61
CA ASP A 66 19.08 -0.57 8.08
C ASP A 66 18.03 -1.50 8.73
N LEU A 67 16.96 -1.89 8.02
CA LEU A 67 15.98 -2.89 8.48
C LEU A 67 16.28 -4.30 7.94
N MET A 68 17.25 -4.44 7.03
CA MET A 68 17.78 -5.73 6.60
C MET A 68 18.79 -6.20 7.65
N ILE A 69 18.32 -6.65 8.81
CA ILE A 69 19.16 -7.42 9.72
C ILE A 69 19.55 -8.70 8.99
N THR A 70 20.76 -8.73 8.43
CA THR A 70 21.46 -9.94 8.06
C THR A 70 21.93 -10.63 9.34
N ASP A 71 21.63 -11.93 9.45
CA ASP A 71 22.23 -12.86 10.45
C ASP A 71 23.76 -12.76 10.50
#